data_AF-A0A928YXB5-F1
#
_entry.id   AF-A0A928YXB5-F1
#
_cell.length_a   1.000
_cell.length_b   1.000
_cell.length_c   1.000
_cell.angle_alpha   90.00
_cell.angle_beta   90.00
_cell.angle_gamma   90.00
#
_symmetry.space_group_name_H-M   'P 1'
#
loop_
_entity.id
_entity.type
_entity.pdbx_description
1 polymer ?
#
loop_
_entity_poly.entity_id
_entity_poly.type
_entity_poly.pdbx_seq_one_letter_code
_entity_poly.pdbx_strand_id
1 'polypeptide(L)'
;MTFTSKKTASASGVESSRAKRLCRIVGLACLIAFLVDFLVIVFPVNVAEASWRLGTLQQIGDRSIVVLLGLALLIYGAEQRKTLRSLSLLCFTIGVSFLLFCPVVAQDSLTLQRQALDRIGAQSTQISSRLQAIQENPNASAKVSPEQLEQASQQLNARTESAKQAANNSIFKSGFLSVGNFAVMGVALLVLGRYGLYLFRH
;
A
#
# COMPACT_ATOMS: atom_id res chain seq x y z
N MET A 1 -4.89 -32.71 58.98
CA MET A 1 -4.14 -31.52 58.51
C MET A 1 -4.72 -31.11 57.17
N THR A 2 -5.49 -30.03 57.16
CA THR A 2 -6.31 -29.59 56.02
C THR A 2 -5.54 -28.47 55.29
N PHE A 3 -5.04 -28.75 54.09
CA PHE A 3 -4.32 -27.75 53.29
C PHE A 3 -5.30 -26.71 52.73
N THR A 4 -5.16 -25.47 53.21
CA THR A 4 -5.90 -24.31 52.72
C THR A 4 -5.35 -23.86 51.37
N SER A 5 -5.93 -24.38 50.28
CA SER A 5 -5.73 -23.85 48.92
C SER A 5 -6.68 -22.68 48.68
N LYS A 6 -6.31 -21.46 49.08
CA LYS A 6 -7.13 -20.25 48.84
C LYS A 6 -6.35 -18.99 48.43
N LYS A 7 -5.05 -19.11 48.09
CA LYS A 7 -4.17 -17.94 47.84
C LYS A 7 -3.75 -17.72 46.38
N THR A 8 -4.18 -18.55 45.43
CA THR A 8 -3.76 -18.44 44.01
C THR A 8 -4.82 -17.84 43.08
N ALA A 9 -6.08 -17.72 43.50
CA ALA A 9 -7.15 -17.25 42.63
C ALA A 9 -7.23 -15.72 42.47
N SER A 10 -6.76 -14.90 43.43
CA SER A 10 -6.86 -13.44 43.34
C SER A 10 -5.70 -12.78 42.60
N ALA A 11 -4.51 -13.38 42.59
CA ALA A 11 -3.35 -12.83 41.89
C ALA A 11 -3.49 -12.93 40.36
N SER A 12 -4.01 -14.05 39.84
CA SER A 12 -4.19 -14.26 38.40
C SER A 12 -5.22 -13.33 37.76
N GLY A 13 -6.30 -12.99 38.48
CA GLY A 13 -7.32 -12.06 38.00
C GLY A 13 -6.84 -10.60 37.90
N VAL A 14 -6.00 -10.16 38.85
CA VAL A 14 -5.42 -8.81 38.86
C VAL A 14 -4.35 -8.65 37.78
N GLU A 15 -3.49 -9.65 37.59
CA GLU A 15 -2.48 -9.66 36.53
C GLU A 15 -3.13 -9.69 35.14
N SER A 16 -4.19 -10.50 34.94
CA SER A 16 -4.97 -10.50 33.70
C SER A 16 -5.62 -9.15 33.41
N SER A 17 -6.15 -8.47 34.42
CA SER A 17 -6.78 -7.15 34.27
C SER A 17 -5.77 -6.06 33.90
N ARG A 18 -4.56 -6.10 34.47
CA ARG A 18 -3.46 -5.19 34.11
C ARG A 18 -2.97 -5.44 32.68
N ALA A 19 -2.79 -6.71 32.30
CA ALA A 19 -2.38 -7.10 30.96
C ALA A 19 -3.39 -6.64 29.88
N LYS A 20 -4.70 -6.81 30.13
CA LYS A 20 -5.75 -6.29 29.23
C LYS A 20 -5.73 -4.78 29.09
N ARG A 21 -5.52 -4.06 30.21
CA ARG A 21 -5.43 -2.59 30.20
C ARG A 21 -4.21 -2.11 29.41
N LEU A 22 -3.06 -2.78 29.56
CA LEU A 22 -1.87 -2.51 28.75
C LEU A 22 -2.12 -2.78 27.27
N CYS A 23 -2.72 -3.92 26.91
CA CYS A 23 -3.07 -4.22 25.51
C CYS A 23 -3.97 -3.15 24.90
N ARG A 24 -4.93 -2.62 25.68
CA ARG A 24 -5.82 -1.55 25.22
C ARG A 24 -5.07 -0.24 24.97
N ILE A 25 -4.13 0.15 25.85
CA ILE A 25 -3.33 1.36 25.68
C ILE A 25 -2.42 1.23 24.47
N VAL A 26 -1.71 0.09 24.33
CA VAL A 26 -0.83 -0.17 23.20
C VAL A 26 -1.61 -0.21 21.88
N GLY A 27 -2.76 -0.89 21.85
CA GLY A 27 -3.61 -0.94 20.66
C GLY A 27 -4.14 0.43 20.26
N LEU A 28 -4.52 1.27 21.22
CA LEU A 28 -4.91 2.66 20.97
C LEU A 28 -3.74 3.50 20.43
N ALA A 29 -2.55 3.37 21.03
CA ALA A 29 -1.35 4.06 20.59
C ALA A 29 -0.97 3.65 19.16
N CYS A 30 -1.08 2.36 18.80
CA CYS A 30 -0.88 1.89 17.43
C CYS A 30 -1.86 2.53 16.44
N LEU A 31 -3.14 2.64 16.79
CA LEU A 31 -4.13 3.30 15.94
C LEU A 31 -3.86 4.80 15.77
N ILE A 32 -3.46 5.49 16.85
CA ILE A 32 -3.10 6.90 16.78
C ILE A 32 -1.84 7.10 15.93
N ALA A 33 -0.82 6.26 16.10
CA ALA A 33 0.39 6.30 15.30
C ALA A 33 0.08 6.11 13.81
N PHE A 34 -0.74 5.11 13.47
CA PHE A 34 -1.21 4.91 12.09
C PHE A 34 -2.00 6.11 11.57
N LEU A 35 -2.85 6.73 12.40
CA LEU A 35 -3.61 7.92 12.00
C LEU A 35 -2.69 9.09 11.70
N VAL A 36 -1.69 9.36 12.54
CA VAL A 36 -0.68 10.39 12.30
C VAL A 36 0.11 10.09 11.03
N ASP A 37 0.56 8.85 10.86
CA ASP A 37 1.23 8.40 9.64
C ASP A 37 0.37 8.60 8.39
N PHE A 38 -0.91 8.26 8.48
CA PHE A 38 -1.88 8.45 7.41
C PHE A 38 -2.04 9.93 7.06
N LEU A 39 -2.17 10.82 8.05
CA LEU A 39 -2.21 12.26 7.81
C LEU A 39 -0.95 12.74 7.09
N VAL A 40 0.24 12.33 7.54
CA VAL A 40 1.51 12.73 6.92
C VAL A 40 1.58 12.28 5.45
N ILE A 41 1.17 11.05 5.15
CA ILE A 41 1.17 10.50 3.79
C ILE A 41 0.17 11.24 2.89
N VAL A 42 -1.01 11.57 3.42
CA VAL A 42 -2.05 12.29 2.67
C VAL A 42 -1.64 13.76 2.41
N PHE A 43 -0.73 14.34 3.19
CA PHE A 43 -0.48 15.79 3.22
C PHE A 43 0.27 16.44 2.03
N PRO A 44 0.56 15.76 0.92
CA PRO A 44 0.63 16.42 -0.39
C PRO A 44 -0.51 15.92 -1.28
N VAL A 45 -1.77 16.30 -0.98
CA VAL A 45 -2.97 15.84 -1.71
C VAL A 45 -2.85 16.12 -3.21
N ASN A 46 -2.45 15.10 -3.97
CA ASN A 46 -2.37 15.12 -5.42
C ASN A 46 -3.08 13.89 -5.99
N VAL A 47 -4.36 13.74 -5.66
CA VAL A 47 -5.21 12.62 -6.10
C VAL A 47 -5.34 12.51 -7.63
N ALA A 48 -5.04 13.58 -8.36
CA ALA A 48 -5.08 13.64 -9.82
C ALA A 48 -3.91 12.89 -10.48
N GLU A 49 -2.75 12.85 -9.82
CA GLU A 49 -1.56 12.16 -10.32
C GLU A 49 -1.64 10.67 -9.95
N ALA A 50 -1.64 9.80 -10.96
CA ALA A 50 -1.65 8.35 -10.73
C ALA A 50 -0.36 7.90 -9.99
N SER A 51 0.76 8.61 -10.19
CA SER A 51 2.05 8.40 -9.54
C SER A 51 1.95 8.57 -8.02
N TRP A 52 1.30 9.65 -7.59
CA TRP A 52 1.02 9.92 -6.19
C TRP A 52 0.06 8.88 -5.60
N ARG A 53 -0.99 8.51 -6.33
CA ARG A 53 -2.01 7.55 -5.86
C ARG A 53 -1.40 6.18 -5.57
N LEU A 54 -0.58 5.64 -6.48
CA LEU A 54 0.12 4.37 -6.23
C LEU A 54 1.14 4.47 -5.09
N GLY A 55 1.93 5.54 -5.02
CA GLY A 55 2.92 5.72 -3.94
C GLY A 55 2.25 5.76 -2.56
N THR A 56 1.18 6.54 -2.46
CA THR A 56 0.34 6.65 -1.26
C THR A 56 -0.27 5.30 -0.87
N LEU A 57 -0.89 4.58 -1.81
CA LEU A 57 -1.49 3.28 -1.51
C LEU A 57 -0.43 2.26 -1.11
N GLN A 58 0.74 2.25 -1.75
CA GLN A 58 1.81 1.35 -1.36
C GLN A 58 2.31 1.63 0.07
N GLN A 59 2.52 2.89 0.44
CA GLN A 59 2.90 3.27 1.80
C GLN A 59 1.82 2.93 2.84
N ILE A 60 0.55 3.12 2.50
CA ILE A 60 -0.57 2.70 3.35
C ILE A 60 -0.58 1.19 3.53
N GLY A 61 -0.36 0.43 2.46
CA GLY A 61 -0.22 -1.01 2.49
C GLY A 61 0.90 -1.46 3.44
N ASP A 62 2.10 -0.88 3.30
CA ASP A 62 3.26 -1.25 4.11
C ASP A 62 3.04 -0.99 5.61
N ARG A 63 2.31 0.08 5.96
CA ARG A 63 1.99 0.43 7.36
C ARG A 63 0.71 -0.21 7.89
N SER A 64 -0.03 -0.94 7.05
CA SER A 64 -1.31 -1.52 7.43
C SER A 64 -1.20 -2.57 8.54
N ILE A 65 -0.06 -3.26 8.66
CA ILE A 65 0.21 -4.23 9.73
C ILE A 65 0.03 -3.65 11.13
N VAL A 66 0.34 -2.35 11.31
CA VAL A 66 0.16 -1.64 12.57
C VAL A 66 -1.32 -1.52 12.94
N VAL A 67 -2.20 -1.32 11.95
CA VAL A 67 -3.66 -1.28 12.16
C VAL A 67 -4.19 -2.63 12.60
N LEU A 68 -3.75 -3.70 11.95
CA LEU A 68 -4.17 -5.06 12.31
C LEU A 68 -3.74 -5.42 13.72
N LEU A 69 -2.48 -5.16 14.07
CA LEU A 69 -1.98 -5.41 15.43
C LEU A 69 -2.70 -4.52 16.46
N GLY A 70 -2.92 -3.25 16.14
CA GLY A 70 -3.64 -2.32 17.00
C GLY A 70 -5.07 -2.77 17.29
N LEU A 71 -5.80 -3.21 16.25
CA LEU A 71 -7.16 -3.74 16.39
C LEU A 71 -7.19 -5.07 17.12
N ALA A 72 -6.24 -5.97 16.87
CA ALA A 72 -6.15 -7.25 17.55
C ALA A 72 -5.93 -7.05 19.07
N LEU A 73 -5.02 -6.15 19.45
CA LEU A 73 -4.77 -5.80 20.84
C LEU A 73 -5.97 -5.10 21.50
N LEU A 74 -6.66 -4.24 20.76
CA LEU A 74 -7.89 -3.59 21.26
C LEU A 74 -9.02 -4.60 21.47
N ILE A 75 -9.21 -5.57 20.57
CA ILE A 75 -10.20 -6.64 20.73
C ILE A 75 -9.85 -7.51 21.94
N TYR A 76 -8.57 -7.87 22.09
CA TYR A 76 -8.10 -8.65 23.25
C TYR A 76 -8.28 -7.91 24.59
N GLY A 77 -8.01 -6.61 24.62
CA GLY A 77 -8.15 -5.76 25.81
C GLY A 77 -9.57 -5.27 26.09
N ALA A 78 -10.54 -5.53 25.22
CA ALA A 78 -11.91 -5.05 25.37
C ALA A 78 -12.74 -5.99 26.26
N GLU A 79 -13.24 -5.46 27.38
CA GLU A 79 -14.09 -6.21 28.30
C GLU A 79 -15.59 -5.94 28.09
N GLN A 80 -15.94 -4.79 27.49
CA GLN A 80 -17.32 -4.42 27.26
C GLN A 80 -17.85 -5.00 25.93
N ARG A 81 -19.02 -5.64 26.00
CA ARG A 81 -19.72 -6.18 24.82
C ARG A 81 -20.00 -5.13 23.75
N LYS A 82 -20.31 -3.88 24.14
CA LYS A 82 -20.55 -2.76 23.21
C LYS A 82 -19.28 -2.35 22.47
N THR A 83 -18.13 -2.28 23.14
CA THR A 83 -16.85 -1.92 22.50
C THR A 83 -16.39 -3.02 21.55
N LEU A 84 -16.54 -4.29 21.91
CA LEU A 84 -16.22 -5.42 21.02
C LEU A 84 -17.06 -5.37 19.73
N ARG A 85 -18.36 -5.08 19.84
CA ARG A 85 -19.22 -4.91 18.66
C ARG A 85 -18.76 -3.76 17.76
N SER A 86 -18.44 -2.61 18.35
CA SER A 86 -17.95 -1.46 17.59
C SER A 86 -16.59 -1.74 16.92
N LEU A 87 -15.68 -2.40 17.63
CA LEU A 87 -14.36 -2.79 17.12
C LEU A 87 -14.47 -3.82 15.99
N SER A 88 -15.32 -4.85 16.10
CA SER A 88 -15.54 -5.80 15.01
C SER A 88 -16.13 -5.14 13.78
N LEU A 89 -17.08 -4.22 13.95
CA LEU A 89 -17.71 -3.51 12.83
C LEU A 89 -16.69 -2.58 12.15
N LEU A 90 -15.82 -1.95 12.94
CA LEU A 90 -14.70 -1.15 12.44
C LEU A 90 -13.68 -2.01 11.70
N CYS A 91 -13.31 -3.18 12.22
CA CYS A 91 -12.48 -4.17 11.53
C CYS A 91 -13.08 -4.58 10.19
N PHE A 92 -14.39 -4.83 10.16
CA PHE A 92 -15.09 -5.22 8.93
C PHE A 92 -15.10 -4.08 7.91
N THR A 93 -15.39 -2.86 8.36
CA THR A 93 -15.42 -1.67 7.52
C THR A 93 -14.04 -1.41 6.91
N ILE A 94 -12.98 -1.45 7.72
CA ILE A 94 -11.60 -1.26 7.24
C ILE A 94 -11.21 -2.42 6.31
N GLY A 95 -11.49 -3.67 6.68
CA GLY A 95 -11.18 -4.83 5.85
C GLY A 95 -11.82 -4.74 4.47
N VAL A 96 -13.12 -4.42 4.39
CA VAL A 96 -13.82 -4.22 3.12
C VAL A 96 -13.21 -3.06 2.33
N SER A 97 -12.90 -1.93 2.96
CA SER A 97 -12.23 -0.82 2.28
C SER A 97 -10.89 -1.24 1.68
N PHE A 98 -10.08 -2.05 2.38
CA PHE A 98 -8.83 -2.61 1.87
C PHE A 98 -9.04 -3.50 0.64
N LEU A 99 -10.07 -4.35 0.64
CA LEU A 99 -10.44 -5.16 -0.53
C LEU A 99 -10.91 -4.29 -1.72
N LEU A 100 -11.61 -3.18 -1.46
CA LEU A 100 -12.04 -2.26 -2.51
C LEU A 100 -10.88 -1.46 -3.12
N PHE A 101 -9.77 -1.29 -2.41
CA PHE A 101 -8.58 -0.65 -2.97
C PHE A 101 -7.85 -1.54 -3.99
N CYS A 102 -8.00 -2.87 -3.92
CA CYS A 102 -7.40 -3.80 -4.89
C CYS A 102 -7.69 -3.46 -6.36
N PRO A 103 -8.95 -3.30 -6.81
CA PRO A 103 -9.25 -2.94 -8.19
C PRO A 103 -8.74 -1.54 -8.56
N VAL A 104 -8.71 -0.60 -7.62
CA VAL A 104 -8.21 0.78 -7.85
C VAL A 104 -6.71 0.76 -8.11
N VAL A 105 -5.93 0.07 -7.26
CA VAL A 105 -4.48 -0.10 -7.44
C VAL A 105 -4.15 -0.75 -8.79
N ALA A 106 -4.94 -1.76 -9.18
CA ALA A 106 -4.75 -2.44 -10.44
C ALA A 106 -4.96 -1.50 -11.64
N GLN A 107 -6.03 -0.70 -11.63
CA GLN A 107 -6.32 0.28 -12.68
C GLN A 107 -5.26 1.39 -12.76
N ASP A 108 -4.78 1.86 -11.61
CA ASP A 108 -3.78 2.92 -11.54
C ASP A 108 -2.41 2.45 -12.02
N SER A 109 -2.04 1.22 -11.67
CA SER A 109 -0.82 0.55 -12.16
C SER A 109 -0.82 0.45 -13.68
N LEU A 110 -1.95 0.08 -14.27
CA LEU A 110 -2.10 0.01 -15.72
C LEU A 110 -2.09 1.40 -16.39
N THR A 111 -2.68 2.41 -15.74
CA THR A 111 -2.76 3.77 -16.29
C THR A 111 -1.39 4.45 -16.31
N LEU A 112 -0.61 4.35 -15.24
CA LEU A 112 0.76 4.87 -15.19
C LEU A 112 1.66 4.22 -16.23
N GLN A 113 1.49 2.92 -16.44
CA GLN A 113 2.23 2.21 -17.46
C GLN A 113 1.92 2.73 -18.86
N ARG A 114 0.63 2.94 -19.19
CA ARG A 114 0.22 3.52 -20.48
C ARG A 114 0.79 4.93 -20.66
N GLN A 115 0.75 5.77 -19.63
CA GLN A 115 1.34 7.11 -19.68
C GLN A 115 2.86 7.09 -19.89
N ALA A 116 3.58 6.15 -19.24
CA ALA A 116 5.01 5.98 -19.45
C ALA A 116 5.31 5.54 -20.91
N LEU A 117 4.55 4.57 -21.43
CA LEU A 117 4.70 4.09 -22.81
C LEU A 117 4.35 5.16 -23.85
N ASP A 118 3.30 5.95 -23.63
CA ASP A 118 2.88 7.04 -24.52
C ASP A 118 3.91 8.17 -24.56
N ARG A 119 4.49 8.55 -23.41
CA ARG A 119 5.58 9.54 -23.37
C ARG A 119 6.81 9.06 -24.13
N ILE A 120 7.16 7.78 -24.01
CA ILE A 120 8.29 7.19 -24.73
C ILE A 120 8.00 7.12 -26.24
N GLY A 121 6.79 6.71 -26.63
CA GLY A 121 6.35 6.67 -28.03
C GLY A 121 6.34 8.04 -28.68
N ALA A 122 5.86 9.06 -27.97
CA ALA A 122 5.88 10.45 -28.44
C ALA A 122 7.31 10.98 -28.58
N GLN A 123 8.19 10.68 -27.61
CA GLN A 123 9.60 11.10 -27.66
C GLN A 123 10.37 10.43 -28.80
N SER A 124 10.11 9.14 -29.04
CA SER A 124 10.67 8.39 -30.17
C SER A 124 10.22 8.96 -31.52
N THR A 125 8.91 9.23 -31.68
CA THR A 125 8.34 9.81 -32.91
C THR A 125 8.89 11.22 -33.19
N GLN A 126 9.01 12.05 -32.15
CA GLN A 126 9.60 13.39 -32.27
C GLN A 126 11.07 13.35 -32.69
N ILE A 127 11.83 12.36 -32.23
CA ILE A 127 13.23 12.20 -32.61
C ILE A 127 13.36 11.65 -34.03
N SER A 128 12.55 10.65 -34.41
CA SER A 128 12.51 10.12 -35.78
C SER A 128 12.16 11.20 -36.82
N SER A 129 11.19 12.07 -36.52
CA SER A 129 10.84 13.19 -37.42
C SER A 129 11.96 14.24 -37.53
N ARG A 130 12.72 14.50 -36.45
CA ARG A 130 13.92 15.36 -36.48
C ARG A 130 15.04 14.74 -37.30
N LEU A 131 15.24 13.43 -37.20
CA LEU A 131 16.19 12.66 -38.01
C LEU A 131 15.85 12.73 -39.50
N GLN A 132 14.59 12.47 -39.87
CA GLN A 132 14.13 12.58 -41.27
C GLN A 132 14.31 14.00 -41.82
N ALA A 133 13.96 15.03 -41.03
CA ALA A 133 14.13 16.43 -41.44
C ALA A 133 15.60 16.86 -41.63
N ILE A 134 16.55 16.26 -40.90
CA ILE A 134 17.99 16.48 -41.09
C ILE A 134 18.48 15.73 -42.34
N GLN A 135 17.95 14.53 -42.59
CA GLN A 135 18.35 13.68 -43.71
C GLN A 135 17.81 14.19 -45.06
N GLU A 136 16.63 14.82 -45.07
CA GLU A 136 16.03 15.47 -46.25
C GLU A 136 16.65 16.83 -46.57
N ASN A 137 17.43 17.43 -45.66
CA ASN A 137 17.98 18.77 -45.83
C ASN A 137 19.52 18.76 -45.84
N PRO A 138 20.17 18.54 -47.01
CA PRO A 138 21.62 18.37 -47.13
C PRO A 138 22.47 19.56 -46.64
N ASN A 139 21.90 20.75 -46.46
CA ASN A 139 22.57 21.92 -45.88
C ASN A 139 22.60 21.94 -44.34
N ALA A 140 21.82 21.10 -43.66
CA ALA A 140 21.80 20.98 -42.19
C ALA A 140 22.84 19.98 -41.64
N SER A 141 23.30 19.03 -42.48
CA SER A 141 24.32 18.02 -42.14
C SER A 141 25.70 18.60 -41.80
N ALA A 142 25.96 19.88 -42.08
CA ALA A 142 27.24 20.52 -41.76
C ALA A 142 27.44 20.81 -40.26
N LYS A 143 26.43 20.63 -39.40
CA LYS A 143 26.52 20.93 -37.96
C LYS A 143 26.16 19.78 -37.00
N VAL A 144 25.72 18.62 -37.48
CA VAL A 144 25.37 17.48 -36.63
C VAL A 144 25.98 16.21 -37.20
N SER A 145 26.93 15.62 -36.48
CA SER A 145 27.62 14.39 -36.90
C SER A 145 26.64 13.21 -36.93
N PRO A 146 26.58 12.41 -38.02
CA PRO A 146 25.71 11.24 -38.12
C PRO A 146 25.93 10.24 -36.97
N GLU A 147 27.14 10.19 -36.41
CA GLU A 147 27.46 9.34 -35.25
C GLU A 147 26.74 9.77 -33.96
N GLN A 148 26.51 11.07 -33.74
CA GLN A 148 25.75 11.54 -32.57
C GLN A 148 24.25 11.22 -32.70
N LEU A 149 23.75 11.17 -33.93
CA LEU A 149 22.37 10.81 -34.25
C LEU A 149 22.14 9.31 -34.04
N GLU A 150 23.09 8.49 -34.46
CA GLU A 150 23.05 7.05 -34.27
C GLU A 150 23.22 6.67 -32.80
N GLN A 151 24.15 7.31 -32.08
CA GLN A 151 24.27 7.18 -30.62
C GLN A 151 23.02 7.64 -29.88
N ALA A 152 22.40 8.75 -30.26
CA ALA A 152 21.15 9.20 -29.66
C ALA A 152 20.02 8.19 -29.91
N SER A 153 19.95 7.59 -31.10
CA SER A 153 18.96 6.56 -31.43
C SER A 153 19.17 5.26 -30.65
N GLN A 154 20.42 4.79 -30.53
CA GLN A 154 20.78 3.60 -29.75
C GLN A 154 20.56 3.82 -28.26
N GLN A 155 20.90 5.00 -27.75
CA GLN A 155 20.68 5.37 -26.35
C GLN A 155 19.18 5.54 -26.05
N LEU A 156 18.37 6.00 -27.02
CA LEU A 156 16.91 6.01 -26.89
C LEU A 156 16.32 4.60 -26.95
N ASN A 157 16.81 3.73 -27.83
CA ASN A 157 16.34 2.35 -27.92
C ASN A 157 16.66 1.60 -26.62
N ALA A 158 17.87 1.75 -26.08
CA ALA A 158 18.26 1.20 -24.79
C ALA A 158 17.41 1.77 -23.63
N ARG A 159 17.09 3.07 -23.65
CA ARG A 159 16.17 3.69 -22.66
C ARG A 159 14.73 3.23 -22.84
N THR A 160 14.27 3.02 -24.07
CA THR A 160 12.93 2.53 -24.39
C THR A 160 12.77 1.09 -23.97
N GLU A 161 13.77 0.25 -24.22
CA GLU A 161 13.77 -1.17 -23.88
C GLU A 161 13.90 -1.37 -22.38
N SER A 162 14.80 -0.63 -21.72
CA SER A 162 14.91 -0.63 -20.26
C SER A 162 13.68 -0.03 -19.58
N ALA A 163 13.04 1.00 -20.14
CA ALA A 163 11.79 1.55 -19.60
C ALA A 163 10.59 0.63 -19.86
N LYS A 164 10.54 -0.09 -20.98
CA LYS A 164 9.50 -1.09 -21.28
C LYS A 164 9.67 -2.33 -20.39
N GLN A 165 10.91 -2.75 -20.12
CA GLN A 165 11.22 -3.78 -19.15
C GLN A 165 10.95 -3.31 -17.71
N ALA A 166 11.30 -2.09 -17.34
CA ALA A 166 10.98 -1.51 -16.04
C ALA A 166 9.47 -1.33 -15.85
N ALA A 167 8.74 -0.96 -16.90
CA ALA A 167 7.27 -0.90 -16.91
C ALA A 167 6.69 -2.30 -16.70
N ASN A 168 7.12 -3.31 -17.47
CA ASN A 168 6.65 -4.68 -17.26
C ASN A 168 6.97 -5.22 -15.87
N ASN A 169 8.19 -4.97 -15.39
CA ASN A 169 8.63 -5.45 -14.09
C ASN A 169 7.98 -4.65 -12.93
N SER A 170 7.62 -3.38 -13.12
CA SER A 170 6.91 -2.57 -12.14
C SER A 170 5.42 -2.91 -12.05
N ILE A 171 4.74 -3.28 -13.15
CA ILE A 171 3.36 -3.81 -13.09
C ILE A 171 3.32 -5.07 -12.23
N PHE A 172 4.25 -6.01 -12.47
CA PHE A 172 4.28 -7.25 -11.73
C PHE A 172 4.72 -7.02 -10.29
N LYS A 173 5.81 -6.29 -10.06
CA LYS A 173 6.35 -6.13 -8.72
C LYS A 173 5.48 -5.21 -7.87
N SER A 174 5.11 -4.03 -8.36
CA SER A 174 4.34 -3.07 -7.57
C SER A 174 2.85 -3.43 -7.54
N GLY A 175 2.27 -3.82 -8.67
CA GLY A 175 0.85 -4.18 -8.75
C GLY A 175 0.52 -5.46 -7.98
N PHE A 176 1.28 -6.54 -8.17
CA PHE A 176 1.00 -7.81 -7.48
C PHE A 176 1.33 -7.76 -5.98
N LEU A 177 2.45 -7.14 -5.59
CA LEU A 177 2.80 -7.05 -4.16
C LEU A 177 1.85 -6.13 -3.41
N SER A 178 1.45 -5.01 -4.01
CA SER A 178 0.51 -4.09 -3.36
C SER A 178 -0.89 -4.70 -3.26
N VAL A 179 -1.43 -5.25 -4.35
CA VAL A 179 -2.73 -5.96 -4.33
C VAL A 179 -2.69 -7.15 -3.37
N GLY A 180 -1.60 -7.92 -3.34
CA GLY A 180 -1.41 -9.02 -2.41
C GLY A 180 -1.45 -8.56 -0.96
N ASN A 181 -0.74 -7.47 -0.63
CA ASN A 181 -0.74 -6.92 0.72
C ASN A 181 -2.13 -6.41 1.14
N PHE A 182 -2.82 -5.68 0.27
CA PHE A 182 -4.20 -5.23 0.51
C PHE A 182 -5.17 -6.39 0.69
N ALA A 183 -5.07 -7.43 -0.14
CA ALA A 183 -5.91 -8.62 -0.06
C ALA A 183 -5.69 -9.40 1.24
N VAL A 184 -4.42 -9.69 1.58
CA VAL A 184 -4.05 -10.38 2.82
C VAL A 184 -4.55 -9.60 4.02
N MET A 185 -4.33 -8.29 4.04
CA MET A 185 -4.75 -7.43 5.14
C MET A 185 -6.28 -7.34 5.25
N GLY A 186 -6.98 -7.16 4.13
CA GLY A 186 -8.44 -7.14 4.08
C GLY A 186 -9.04 -8.44 4.63
N VAL A 187 -8.53 -9.59 4.21
CA VAL A 187 -8.97 -10.90 4.71
C VAL A 187 -8.66 -11.06 6.19
N ALA A 188 -7.46 -10.68 6.63
CA ALA A 188 -7.07 -10.83 8.03
C ALA A 188 -7.93 -9.97 8.97
N LEU A 189 -8.28 -8.74 8.57
CA LEU A 189 -9.20 -7.88 9.32
C LEU A 189 -10.63 -8.41 9.35
N LEU A 190 -11.11 -9.04 8.27
CA LEU A 190 -12.42 -9.70 8.25
C LEU A 190 -12.46 -10.91 9.19
N VAL A 191 -11.41 -11.74 9.19
CA VAL A 191 -11.27 -12.89 10.11
C VAL A 191 -11.21 -12.41 11.56
N LEU A 192 -10.42 -11.37 11.83
CA LEU A 192 -10.31 -10.77 13.16
C LEU A 192 -11.65 -10.17 13.63
N GLY A 193 -12.36 -9.46 12.74
CA GLY A 193 -13.70 -8.94 13.00
C GLY A 193 -14.70 -10.05 13.32
N ARG A 194 -14.67 -11.15 12.56
CA ARG A 194 -15.51 -12.34 12.82
C ARG A 194 -15.16 -12.99 14.16
N TYR A 195 -13.88 -13.07 14.52
CA TYR A 195 -13.45 -13.60 15.81
C TYR A 195 -13.94 -12.72 16.98
N GLY A 196 -13.86 -11.40 16.85
CA GLY A 196 -14.42 -10.48 17.86
C GLY A 196 -15.94 -10.63 18.04
N LEU A 197 -16.68 -10.91 16.96
CA LEU A 197 -18.12 -11.22 17.03
C LEU A 197 -18.39 -12.60 17.62
N TYR A 198 -17.53 -13.59 17.38
CA TYR A 198 -17.64 -14.91 18.00
C TYR A 198 -17.43 -14.82 19.52
N LEU A 199 -16.44 -14.05 19.95
CA LEU A 199 -16.16 -13.77 21.37
C LEU A 199 -17.31 -13.02 22.06
N PHE A 200 -18.12 -12.28 21.31
CA PHE A 200 -19.33 -11.63 21.83
C PHE A 200 -20.48 -12.63 22.11
N ARG A 201 -20.51 -13.77 21.40
CA ARG A 201 -21.63 -14.72 21.44
C ARG A 201 -21.49 -15.77 22.57
N HIS A 202 -20.28 -16.01 23.05
CA HIS A 202 -19.98 -16.82 24.23
C HIS A 202 -19.74 -15.92 25.46
#